data_AF-A0A7W0FSY8-F1
#
_entry.id   AF-A0A7W0FSY8-F1
#
_cell.length_a   1.000
_cell.length_b   1.000
_cell.length_c   1.000
_cell.angle_alpha   90.00
_cell.angle_beta   90.00
_cell.angle_gamma   90.00
#
_symmetry.space_group_name_H-M   'P 1'
#
loop_
_entity.id
_entity.type
_entity.pdbx_description
1 polymer ?
#
loop_
_entity_poly.entity_id
_entity_poly.type
_entity_poly.pdbx_seq_one_letter_code
_entity_poly.pdbx_strand_id
1 'polypeptide(L)'
;MQYTIEKVSHPSQLDMLNFVKEHEKFSLFLLGNLESYGATLTNAPFSGNYKLIRSFGEIVAVFSLTRKGSLQIAATVLEPIFQTVLEACQEEAVFLTGVVGNWNFCGPFW
;
A
#
# COMPACT_ATOMS: atom_id res chain seq x y z
N MET A 1 10.95 15.31 -5.55
CA MET A 1 10.53 14.31 -6.57
C MET A 1 9.02 14.42 -6.71
N GLN A 2 8.47 14.29 -7.92
CA GLN A 2 7.02 14.32 -8.13
C GLN A 2 6.49 12.90 -8.01
N TYR A 3 5.69 12.64 -6.97
CA TYR A 3 5.00 11.36 -6.80
C TYR A 3 3.56 11.51 -7.27
N THR A 4 3.05 10.46 -7.92
CA THR A 4 1.63 10.32 -8.19
C THR A 4 1.11 9.12 -7.43
N ILE A 5 -0.11 9.26 -6.90
CA ILE A 5 -0.84 8.20 -6.24
C ILE A 5 -2.06 7.84 -7.07
N GLU A 6 -2.28 6.55 -7.29
CA GLU A 6 -3.51 6.07 -7.90
C GLU A 6 -4.08 4.88 -7.12
N LYS A 7 -5.41 4.82 -7.06
CA LYS A 7 -6.12 3.63 -6.61
C LYS A 7 -5.97 2.56 -7.69
N VAL A 8 -5.63 1.35 -7.29
CA VAL A 8 -5.45 0.23 -8.21
C VAL A 8 -6.77 -0.08 -8.91
N SER A 9 -6.70 -0.10 -10.23
CA SER A 9 -7.77 -0.49 -11.14
C SER A 9 -7.32 -1.67 -12.01
N HIS A 10 -8.20 -2.22 -12.86
CA HIS A 10 -7.88 -3.39 -13.69
C HIS A 10 -6.61 -3.20 -14.57
N PRO A 11 -6.34 -2.03 -15.18
CA PRO A 11 -5.10 -1.80 -15.93
C PRO A 11 -3.83 -1.83 -15.07
N SER A 12 -3.88 -1.29 -13.85
CA SER A 12 -2.69 -1.16 -12.98
C SER A 12 -2.46 -2.38 -12.07
N GLN A 13 -3.41 -3.33 -12.05
CA GLN A 13 -3.37 -4.47 -11.13
C GLN A 13 -2.19 -5.42 -11.44
N LEU A 14 -1.85 -5.60 -12.72
CA LEU A 14 -0.71 -6.44 -13.11
C LEU A 14 0.61 -5.83 -12.65
N ASP A 15 0.82 -4.53 -12.88
CA ASP A 15 2.03 -3.83 -12.45
C ASP A 15 2.19 -3.88 -10.92
N MET A 16 1.10 -3.63 -10.19
CA MET A 16 1.08 -3.76 -8.74
C MET A 16 1.45 -5.19 -8.30
N LEU A 17 0.87 -6.22 -8.92
CA LEU A 17 1.17 -7.61 -8.57
C LEU A 17 2.65 -7.94 -8.81
N ASN A 18 3.22 -7.49 -9.93
CA ASN A 18 4.64 -7.71 -10.24
C ASN A 18 5.53 -7.02 -9.20
N PHE A 19 5.27 -5.76 -8.87
CA PHE A 19 6.02 -5.03 -7.85
C PHE A 19 5.98 -5.73 -6.49
N VAL A 20 4.80 -6.13 -6.03
CA VAL A 20 4.62 -6.75 -4.70
C VAL A 20 5.32 -8.13 -4.66
N LYS A 21 5.33 -8.89 -5.77
CA LYS A 21 6.05 -10.17 -5.89
C LYS A 21 7.57 -10.01 -5.89
N GLU A 22 8.10 -9.01 -6.60
CA GLU A 22 9.54 -8.70 -6.57
C GLU A 22 10.03 -8.37 -5.16
N HIS A 23 9.12 -7.85 -4.33
CA HIS A 23 9.38 -7.41 -2.96
C HIS A 23 8.72 -8.31 -1.90
N GLU A 24 8.50 -9.59 -2.23
CA GLU A 24 7.73 -10.56 -1.42
C GLU A 24 8.13 -10.59 0.05
N LYS A 25 9.44 -10.54 0.35
CA LYS A 25 10.01 -10.66 1.72
C LYS A 25 9.37 -9.71 2.74
N PHE A 26 8.88 -8.56 2.31
CA PHE A 26 8.22 -7.57 3.17
C PHE A 26 6.80 -7.24 2.72
N SER A 27 6.26 -8.04 1.79
CA SER A 27 4.95 -7.81 1.16
C SER A 27 3.97 -8.97 1.33
N LEU A 28 4.30 -9.99 2.14
CA LEU A 28 3.48 -11.19 2.36
C LEU A 28 2.02 -10.86 2.74
N PHE A 29 1.81 -9.84 3.58
CA PHE A 29 0.48 -9.41 3.97
C PHE A 29 -0.31 -8.76 2.83
N LEU A 30 0.35 -7.98 1.96
CA LEU A 30 -0.26 -7.42 0.76
C LEU A 30 -0.61 -8.53 -0.24
N LEU A 31 0.28 -9.50 -0.47
CA LEU A 31 0.00 -10.62 -1.37
C LEU A 31 -1.18 -11.46 -0.87
N GLY A 32 -1.12 -11.89 0.39
CA GLY A 32 -2.17 -12.74 0.97
C GLY A 32 -3.54 -12.07 0.99
N ASN A 33 -3.59 -10.77 1.30
CA ASN A 33 -4.85 -10.02 1.28
C ASN A 33 -5.36 -9.78 -0.14
N LEU A 34 -4.48 -9.51 -1.09
CA LEU A 34 -4.85 -9.34 -2.49
C LEU A 34 -5.43 -10.64 -3.07
N GLU A 35 -4.80 -11.78 -2.81
CA GLU A 35 -5.27 -13.09 -3.24
C GLU A 35 -6.61 -13.46 -2.60
N SER A 36 -6.80 -13.12 -1.32
CA SER A 36 -8.01 -13.48 -0.58
C SER A 36 -9.20 -12.59 -0.87
N TYR A 37 -8.98 -11.29 -1.11
CA TYR A 37 -10.05 -10.28 -1.09
C TYR A 37 -10.06 -9.34 -2.31
N GLY A 38 -9.07 -9.42 -3.19
CA GLY A 38 -8.91 -8.51 -4.31
C GLY A 38 -8.38 -7.12 -3.93
N ALA A 39 -8.29 -6.23 -4.92
CA ALA A 39 -7.64 -4.92 -4.79
C ALA A 39 -8.55 -3.80 -4.24
N THR A 40 -9.78 -4.11 -3.85
CA THR A 40 -10.79 -3.13 -3.42
C THR A 40 -11.33 -3.48 -2.04
N LEU A 41 -11.68 -2.44 -1.25
CA LEU A 41 -12.31 -2.61 0.05
C LEU A 41 -13.63 -3.39 -0.06
N THR A 42 -13.81 -4.39 0.81
CA THR A 42 -15.03 -5.19 0.94
C THR A 42 -15.49 -5.24 2.41
N ASN A 43 -16.39 -6.18 2.73
CA ASN A 43 -16.78 -6.44 4.12
C ASN A 43 -15.78 -7.32 4.87
N ALA A 44 -14.80 -7.92 4.19
CA ALA A 44 -13.77 -8.72 4.84
C ALA A 44 -12.84 -7.82 5.70
N PRO A 45 -12.42 -8.28 6.89
CA PRO A 45 -11.70 -7.45 7.86
C PRO A 45 -10.34 -6.95 7.38
N PHE A 46 -9.67 -7.73 6.53
CA PHE A 46 -8.36 -7.41 5.98
C PHE A 46 -8.40 -6.97 4.51
N SER A 47 -9.60 -6.76 3.94
CA SER A 47 -9.73 -6.07 2.66
C SER A 47 -9.39 -4.58 2.80
N GLY A 48 -8.93 -3.97 1.71
CA GLY A 48 -8.60 -2.55 1.66
C GLY A 48 -8.50 -2.07 0.22
N ASN A 49 -8.52 -0.75 0.03
CA ASN A 49 -8.29 -0.16 -1.28
C ASN A 49 -6.78 -0.14 -1.54
N TYR A 50 -6.33 -0.95 -2.51
CA TYR A 50 -4.93 -0.92 -2.90
C TYR A 50 -4.64 0.36 -3.66
N LYS A 51 -3.51 0.96 -3.32
CA LYS A 51 -2.99 2.18 -3.92
C LYS A 51 -1.54 1.93 -4.31
N LEU A 52 -1.11 2.57 -5.39
CA LEU A 52 0.26 2.52 -5.86
C LEU A 52 0.81 3.94 -5.97
N ILE A 53 2.10 4.08 -5.72
CA ILE A 53 2.83 5.34 -5.85
C ILE A 53 3.83 5.20 -6.99
N ARG A 54 3.80 6.12 -7.95
CA ARG A 54 4.79 6.21 -9.02
C ARG A 54 5.69 7.42 -8.88
N SER A 55 6.93 7.25 -9.32
CA SER A 55 7.92 8.32 -9.50
C SER A 55 8.59 8.11 -10.85
N PHE A 56 8.53 9.13 -11.74
CA PHE A 56 9.08 9.02 -13.11
C PHE A 56 8.60 7.79 -13.89
N GLY A 57 7.35 7.35 -13.67
CA GLY A 57 6.74 6.18 -14.32
C GLY A 57 6.94 4.85 -13.56
N GLU A 58 7.93 4.77 -12.69
CA GLU A 58 8.28 3.57 -11.93
C GLU A 58 7.45 3.45 -10.64
N ILE A 59 7.03 2.24 -10.29
CA ILE A 59 6.37 1.98 -9.00
C ILE A 59 7.42 2.02 -7.90
N VAL A 60 7.20 2.88 -6.91
CA VAL A 60 8.08 3.02 -5.74
C VAL A 60 7.44 2.52 -4.44
N ALA A 61 6.11 2.39 -4.43
CA ALA A 61 5.39 1.78 -3.33
C ALA A 61 4.03 1.22 -3.74
N VAL A 62 3.58 0.20 -3.03
CA VAL A 62 2.21 -0.33 -3.03
C VAL A 62 1.74 -0.43 -1.59
N PHE A 63 0.53 0.03 -1.33
CA PHE A 63 -0.02 -0.02 0.02
C PHE A 63 -1.54 -0.17 0.04
N SER A 64 -2.07 -0.55 1.19
CA SER A 64 -3.49 -0.68 1.45
C SER A 64 -3.78 -0.42 2.92
N LEU A 65 -4.77 0.42 3.22
CA LEU A 65 -5.34 0.53 4.55
C LEU A 65 -6.47 -0.49 4.67
N THR A 66 -6.27 -1.50 5.51
CA THR A 66 -7.28 -2.54 5.74
C THR A 66 -8.49 -1.96 6.47
N ARG A 67 -9.66 -2.60 6.35
CA ARG A 67 -10.90 -2.22 7.07
C ARG A 67 -10.73 -2.14 8.59
N LYS A 68 -9.77 -2.87 9.16
CA LYS A 68 -9.43 -2.84 10.59
C LYS A 68 -8.40 -1.78 10.98
N GLY A 69 -7.90 -1.00 10.02
CA GLY A 69 -6.99 0.12 10.25
C GLY A 69 -5.51 -0.21 10.16
N SER A 70 -5.15 -1.45 9.81
CA SER A 70 -3.74 -1.77 9.56
C SER A 70 -3.35 -1.29 8.17
N LEU A 71 -2.40 -0.37 8.09
CA LEU A 71 -1.70 -0.01 6.85
C LEU A 71 -0.69 -1.11 6.53
N GLN A 72 -0.79 -1.65 5.33
CA GLN A 72 0.15 -2.61 4.79
C GLN A 72 0.89 -1.93 3.64
N ILE A 73 2.22 -1.94 3.66
CA ILE A 73 3.02 -1.19 2.69
C ILE A 73 4.30 -1.92 2.30
N ALA A 74 4.53 -1.97 0.99
CA ALA A 74 5.78 -2.32 0.37
C ALA A 74 6.33 -1.06 -0.31
N ALA A 75 7.52 -0.61 0.07
CA ALA A 75 8.15 0.58 -0.49
C ALA A 75 9.64 0.32 -0.72
N THR A 76 10.17 0.86 -1.82
CA THR A 76 11.60 0.82 -2.16
C THR A 76 12.32 2.12 -1.81
N VAL A 77 11.57 3.17 -1.45
CA VAL A 77 12.08 4.49 -1.06
C VAL A 77 11.52 4.89 0.31
N LEU A 78 12.36 5.55 1.12
CA LEU A 78 12.02 5.96 2.47
C LEU A 78 11.36 7.34 2.51
N GLU A 79 11.94 8.30 1.80
CA GLU A 79 11.49 9.67 1.77
C GLU A 79 11.51 10.21 0.35
N PRO A 80 10.58 11.12 -0.01
CA PRO A 80 9.53 11.77 0.79
C PRO A 80 8.11 11.18 0.55
N ILE A 81 7.94 9.85 0.49
CA ILE A 81 6.61 9.25 0.25
C ILE A 81 5.77 9.05 1.52
N PHE A 82 6.39 9.10 2.71
CA PHE A 82 5.71 8.88 4.00
C PHE A 82 4.47 9.79 4.15
N GLN A 83 4.66 11.09 3.97
CA GLN A 83 3.59 12.07 4.11
C GLN A 83 2.46 11.81 3.10
N THR A 84 2.80 11.46 1.86
CA THR A 84 1.83 11.09 0.82
C THR A 84 1.01 9.86 1.22
N VAL A 85 1.63 8.85 1.82
CA VAL A 85 0.93 7.65 2.29
C VAL A 85 -0.01 7.98 3.44
N LEU A 86 0.44 8.80 4.40
CA LEU A 86 -0.35 9.20 5.55
C LEU A 86 -1.60 10.00 5.12
N GLU A 87 -1.44 10.99 4.25
CA GLU A 87 -2.53 11.78 3.69
C GLU A 87 -3.53 10.88 2.95
N ALA A 88 -3.04 9.96 2.11
CA ALA A 88 -3.90 9.01 1.40
C ALA A 88 -4.64 8.03 2.32
N CYS A 89 -4.13 7.75 3.52
CA CYS A 89 -4.83 6.96 4.53
C CYS A 89 -5.90 7.80 5.25
N GLN A 90 -5.65 9.08 5.49
CA GLN A 90 -6.60 10.00 6.13
C GLN A 90 -7.82 10.30 5.25
N GLU A 91 -7.70 10.15 3.93
CA GLU A 91 -8.82 10.23 2.99
C GLU A 91 -9.77 9.02 3.03
N GLU A 92 -9.34 7.89 3.61
CA GLU A 92 -10.20 6.71 3.76
C GLU A 92 -11.14 6.87 4.97
N ALA A 93 -12.29 6.20 4.95
CA ALA A 93 -13.24 6.18 6.06
C ALA A 93 -12.77 5.33 7.27
N VAL A 94 -11.52 4.88 7.28
CA VAL A 94 -10.96 3.95 8.27
C VAL A 94 -9.78 4.63 8.96
N PHE A 95 -9.72 4.52 10.29
CA PHE A 95 -8.61 5.07 11.06
C PHE A 95 -7.38 4.17 10.99
N LEU A 96 -6.21 4.77 10.83
CA LEU A 96 -4.92 4.10 10.95
C LEU A 96 -4.71 3.65 12.41
N THR A 97 -4.52 2.35 12.63
CA THR A 97 -4.33 1.73 13.95
C THR A 97 -3.01 0.98 14.09
N GLY A 98 -2.31 0.74 12.97
CA GLY A 98 -0.99 0.12 12.96
C GLY A 98 -0.43 0.04 11.56
N VAL A 99 0.86 -0.30 11.45
CA VAL A 99 1.58 -0.36 10.17
C VAL A 99 2.35 -1.67 10.07
N VAL A 100 2.27 -2.30 8.90
CA VAL A 100 2.94 -3.54 8.55
C VAL A 100 3.70 -3.33 7.24
N GLY A 101 5.01 -3.51 7.29
CA GLY A 101 5.90 -3.32 6.14
C GLY A 101 7.36 -3.41 6.56
N ASN A 102 8.25 -2.93 5.69
CA ASN A 102 9.67 -2.85 6.02
C ASN A 102 9.90 -1.89 7.21
N TRP A 103 10.63 -2.35 8.24
CA TRP A 103 10.89 -1.57 9.46
C TRP A 103 11.49 -0.19 9.16
N ASN A 104 12.44 -0.11 8.23
CA ASN A 104 13.07 1.15 7.88
C ASN A 104 12.02 2.18 7.44
N PHE A 105 10.98 1.72 6.73
CA PHE A 105 9.86 2.57 6.27
C PHE A 105 8.83 2.84 7.36
N CYS A 106 8.57 1.87 8.23
CA CYS A 106 7.50 1.96 9.22
C CYS A 106 7.89 2.77 10.45
N GLY A 107 9.19 2.96 10.71
CA GLY A 107 9.71 3.69 11.87
C GLY A 107 9.04 5.07 12.09
N PRO A 108 8.94 5.95 11.07
CA PRO A 108 8.32 7.27 11.20
C PRO A 108 6.83 7.31 11.56
N PHE A 109 6.11 6.18 11.57
CA PHE A 109 4.71 6.12 12.03
C PHE A 109 4.57 6.08 13.56
N TRP A 110 5.69 6.01 14.30
CA TRP A 110 5.77 5.88 15.76
C TRP A 110 6.79 6.86 16.35
#